data_AF-A0A5C6GAT7-F1
#
_entry.id   AF-A0A5C6GAT7-F1
#
_cell.length_a   1.000
_cell.length_b   1.000
_cell.length_c   1.000
_cell.angle_alpha   90.00
_cell.angle_beta   90.00
_cell.angle_gamma   90.00
#
_symmetry.space_group_name_H-M   'P 1'
#
loop_
_entity.id
_entity.type
_entity.pdbx_description
1 polymer ?
#
loop_
_entity_poly.entity_id
_entity_poly.type
_entity_poly.pdbx_seq_one_letter_code
_entity_poly.pdbx_strand_id
1 'polypeptide(L)'
;MEPNRVWHDPVVEIYSNLITPWVEAEIEDDQLLSSTIAGHLRQHYAANRKEPPWNTIRMNAEGSTVTFDSQPCEKVDRPIRKSLCYGHKRTDRLPTTAVDNLKNLTYISRSADRCTWNDQDCVFKRIEFDVDVEVIEDEIQTRETLIHAMGRIPATQINGEMVRRFCLVPILAVVIADRKPWKPGTVAGVLMPYAGKDLESLLRDSNATDDLPLALTQLLDLVRGVRELAKSGVQHGDIKYWNTVLQPTGQGSGPAKLMLIDAGSEAPEYDGDTRALGTLLLWCLENAPALRQDRQAKAMVVAAASALVNEDFDGALSCLSTRK
;
A
#
# COMPACT_ATOMS: atom_id res chain seq x y z
N MET A 1 -24.94 -5.33 -2.68
CA MET A 1 -23.90 -4.51 -3.31
C MET A 1 -23.92 -3.18 -2.60
N GLU A 2 -22.79 -2.73 -2.06
CA GLU A 2 -22.69 -1.40 -1.45
C GLU A 2 -22.96 -0.37 -2.56
N PRO A 3 -24.04 0.45 -2.48
CA PRO A 3 -24.50 1.26 -3.61
C PRO A 3 -23.45 2.22 -4.18
N ASN A 4 -22.43 2.56 -3.38
CA ASN A 4 -21.37 3.49 -3.71
C ASN A 4 -20.10 2.81 -4.29
N ARG A 5 -20.11 1.48 -4.43
CA ARG A 5 -18.99 0.66 -4.93
C ARG A 5 -19.44 -0.22 -6.11
N VAL A 6 -20.28 0.32 -6.99
CA VAL A 6 -20.52 -0.26 -8.33
C VAL A 6 -19.37 0.19 -9.26
N TRP A 7 -18.15 -0.09 -8.84
CA TRP A 7 -16.97 0.07 -9.67
C TRP A 7 -16.60 -1.32 -10.18
N HIS A 8 -17.07 -1.63 -11.38
CA HIS A 8 -16.41 -2.63 -12.20
C HIS A 8 -15.10 -1.99 -12.62
N ASP A 9 -13.93 -2.56 -12.31
CA ASP A 9 -12.73 -2.22 -13.09
C ASP A 9 -13.12 -2.42 -14.55
N PRO A 10 -13.25 -1.36 -15.38
CA PRO A 10 -13.65 -1.56 -16.75
C PRO A 10 -12.63 -2.47 -17.39
N VAL A 11 -13.10 -3.52 -18.04
CA VAL A 11 -12.23 -4.40 -18.82
C VAL A 11 -11.62 -3.51 -19.91
N VAL A 12 -10.31 -3.34 -19.87
CA VAL A 12 -9.56 -2.68 -20.95
C VAL A 12 -9.04 -3.76 -21.86
N GLU A 13 -9.61 -3.83 -23.06
CA GLU A 13 -9.11 -4.71 -24.11
C GLU A 13 -8.21 -3.89 -25.02
N ILE A 14 -6.90 -4.19 -25.03
CA ILE A 14 -5.94 -3.55 -25.94
C ILE A 14 -5.55 -4.50 -27.07
N TYR A 15 -5.74 -4.05 -28.30
CA TYR A 15 -5.37 -4.82 -29.50
C TYR A 15 -4.02 -4.39 -30.06
N SER A 16 -3.21 -5.38 -30.42
CA SER A 16 -1.95 -5.23 -31.18
C SER A 16 -2.25 -5.13 -32.69
N ASN A 17 -1.68 -4.13 -33.35
CA ASN A 17 -1.73 -3.96 -34.81
C ASN A 17 -0.83 -4.99 -35.52
N LEU A 18 -1.20 -6.27 -35.50
CA LEU A 18 -0.65 -7.28 -36.40
C LEU A 18 -1.77 -7.77 -37.31
N ILE A 19 -1.46 -7.88 -38.60
CA ILE A 19 -2.38 -8.17 -39.71
C ILE A 19 -2.89 -9.62 -39.59
N THR A 20 -3.81 -9.88 -38.66
CA THR A 20 -4.62 -11.10 -38.48
C THR A 20 -5.69 -10.82 -37.39
N PRO A 21 -6.83 -11.54 -37.37
CA PRO A 21 -7.98 -11.17 -36.54
C PRO A 21 -7.64 -11.20 -35.03
N TRP A 22 -7.84 -10.04 -34.39
CA TRP A 22 -8.09 -9.82 -32.96
C TRP A 22 -7.42 -10.82 -32.00
N VAL A 23 -6.15 -10.57 -31.67
CA VAL A 23 -5.49 -11.22 -30.54
C VAL A 23 -5.63 -10.30 -29.33
N GLU A 24 -6.31 -10.78 -28.29
CA GLU A 24 -6.35 -10.18 -26.95
C GLU A 24 -4.92 -10.18 -26.39
N ALA A 25 -4.36 -9.01 -26.09
CA ALA A 25 -3.10 -8.92 -25.37
C ALA A 25 -3.40 -8.61 -23.89
N GLU A 26 -2.98 -9.50 -22.99
CA GLU A 26 -2.97 -9.19 -21.56
C GLU A 26 -1.92 -8.11 -21.29
N ILE A 27 -2.34 -7.04 -20.62
CA ILE A 27 -1.42 -5.99 -20.15
C ILE A 27 -1.05 -6.36 -18.73
N GLU A 28 0.24 -6.57 -18.49
CA GLU A 28 0.78 -6.85 -17.15
C GLU A 28 1.05 -5.55 -16.36
N ASP A 29 1.00 -4.38 -17.01
CA ASP A 29 1.20 -3.07 -16.36
C ASP A 29 -0.10 -2.52 -15.76
N ASP A 30 -0.35 -2.88 -14.50
CA ASP A 30 -1.48 -2.40 -13.70
C ASP A 30 -1.53 -0.88 -13.53
N GLN A 31 -0.38 -0.19 -13.57
CA GLN A 31 -0.31 1.26 -13.41
C GLN A 31 -0.75 1.98 -14.69
N LEU A 32 -0.33 1.48 -15.85
CA LEU A 32 -0.81 1.93 -17.16
C LEU A 32 -2.32 1.68 -17.29
N LEU A 33 -2.78 0.50 -16.88
CA LEU A 33 -4.20 0.13 -16.88
C LEU A 33 -5.02 1.08 -15.99
N SER A 34 -4.63 1.23 -14.72
CA SER A 34 -5.33 2.08 -13.76
C SER A 34 -5.35 3.56 -14.17
N SER A 35 -4.24 4.08 -14.70
CA SER A 35 -4.15 5.47 -15.14
C SER A 35 -5.00 5.75 -16.38
N THR A 36 -5.05 4.81 -17.32
CA THR A 36 -5.89 4.88 -18.53
C THR A 36 -7.37 4.86 -18.19
N ILE A 37 -7.78 3.93 -17.33
CA ILE A 37 -9.13 3.83 -16.80
C ILE A 37 -9.51 5.14 -16.11
N ALA A 38 -8.71 5.59 -15.13
CA ALA A 38 -8.96 6.83 -14.39
C ALA A 38 -9.03 8.06 -15.29
N GLY A 39 -8.23 8.11 -16.37
CA GLY A 39 -8.25 9.18 -17.36
C GLY A 39 -9.60 9.29 -18.08
N HIS A 40 -10.09 8.17 -18.63
CA HIS A 40 -11.37 8.15 -19.34
C HIS A 40 -12.57 8.43 -18.42
N LEU A 41 -12.53 7.92 -17.19
CA LEU A 41 -13.57 8.19 -16.20
C LEU A 41 -13.62 9.67 -15.81
N ARG A 42 -12.45 10.28 -15.56
CA ARG A 42 -12.36 11.72 -15.27
C ARG A 42 -12.91 12.56 -16.42
N GLN A 43 -12.55 12.23 -17.66
CA GLN A 43 -13.08 12.93 -18.84
C GLN A 43 -14.59 12.80 -18.96
N HIS A 44 -15.13 11.59 -18.78
CA HIS A 44 -16.57 11.36 -18.83
C HIS A 44 -17.31 12.14 -17.75
N TYR A 45 -16.82 12.09 -16.51
CA TYR A 45 -17.44 12.78 -15.39
C TYR A 45 -17.35 14.31 -15.54
N ALA A 46 -16.23 14.83 -16.02
CA ALA A 46 -16.08 16.27 -16.29
C ALA A 46 -17.10 16.76 -17.33
N ALA A 47 -17.37 15.96 -18.37
CA ALA A 47 -18.30 16.30 -19.42
C ALA A 47 -19.78 16.08 -19.05
N ASN A 48 -20.09 15.04 -18.26
CA ASN A 48 -21.47 14.57 -18.09
C ASN A 48 -22.01 14.68 -16.66
N ARG A 49 -21.15 14.87 -15.65
CA ARG A 49 -21.50 14.93 -14.21
C ARG A 49 -22.29 13.73 -13.70
N LYS A 50 -22.12 12.58 -14.35
CA LYS A 50 -22.76 11.30 -14.02
C LYS A 50 -21.79 10.17 -14.29
N GLU A 51 -22.08 9.01 -13.73
CA GLU A 51 -21.35 7.78 -14.00
C GLU A 51 -21.48 7.38 -15.47
N PRO A 52 -20.44 6.77 -16.05
CA PRO A 52 -20.49 6.27 -17.40
C PRO A 52 -21.54 5.16 -17.55
N PRO A 53 -22.30 5.13 -18.66
CA PRO A 53 -23.23 4.04 -18.94
C PRO A 53 -22.53 2.76 -19.43
N TRP A 54 -21.20 2.78 -19.55
CA TRP A 54 -20.34 1.74 -20.10
C TRP A 54 -19.45 1.12 -19.01
N ASN A 55 -19.06 -0.13 -19.21
CA ASN A 55 -18.21 -0.91 -18.28
C ASN A 55 -17.06 -1.65 -19.01
N THR A 56 -16.87 -1.35 -20.29
CA THR A 56 -15.78 -1.88 -21.11
C THR A 56 -15.17 -0.74 -21.90
N ILE A 57 -13.84 -0.62 -21.89
CA ILE A 57 -13.08 0.30 -22.72
C ILE A 57 -12.27 -0.55 -23.69
N ARG A 58 -12.48 -0.39 -25.00
CA ARG A 58 -11.65 -1.06 -26.01
C ARG A 58 -10.75 -0.01 -26.63
N MET A 59 -9.46 -0.28 -26.70
CA MET A 59 -8.52 0.64 -27.34
C MET A 59 -7.41 -0.08 -28.10
N ASN A 60 -6.74 0.62 -29.01
CA ASN A 60 -5.49 0.10 -29.58
C ASN A 60 -4.30 0.44 -28.68
N ALA A 61 -3.17 -0.22 -28.90
CA ALA A 61 -1.96 -0.04 -28.09
C ALA A 61 -1.45 1.42 -28.05
N GLU A 62 -1.68 2.19 -29.11
CA GLU A 62 -1.29 3.61 -29.17
C GLU A 62 -2.32 4.55 -28.51
N GLY A 63 -3.46 4.04 -28.04
CA GLY A 63 -4.56 4.82 -27.46
C GLY A 63 -5.24 5.79 -28.44
N SER A 64 -4.96 5.68 -29.74
CA SER A 64 -5.49 6.54 -30.79
C SER A 64 -6.91 6.17 -31.22
N THR A 65 -7.32 4.93 -30.97
CA THR A 65 -8.71 4.46 -31.15
C THR A 65 -9.23 4.01 -29.80
N VAL A 66 -10.32 4.61 -29.33
CA VAL A 66 -11.00 4.23 -28.09
C VAL A 66 -12.49 4.08 -28.37
N THR A 67 -13.07 2.95 -27.97
CA THR A 67 -14.52 2.72 -27.98
C THR A 67 -14.99 2.31 -26.59
N PHE A 68 -16.23 2.66 -26.28
CA PHE A 68 -16.87 2.37 -25.00
C PHE A 68 -18.07 1.46 -25.25
N ASP A 69 -18.16 0.38 -24.47
CA ASP A 69 -19.23 -0.60 -24.60
C ASP A 69 -19.78 -1.00 -23.22
N SER A 70 -20.98 -1.57 -23.23
CA SER A 70 -21.70 -2.04 -22.05
C SER A 70 -21.94 -3.53 -22.17
N GLN A 71 -21.23 -4.32 -21.37
CA GLN A 71 -21.46 -5.74 -21.25
C GLN A 71 -22.40 -6.04 -20.07
N PRO A 72 -23.19 -7.13 -20.11
CA PRO A 72 -23.94 -7.58 -18.94
C PRO A 72 -23.02 -7.70 -17.72
N CYS A 73 -23.49 -7.31 -16.53
CA CYS A 73 -22.68 -7.34 -15.32
C CYS A 73 -22.06 -8.73 -15.12
N GLU A 74 -22.78 -9.81 -15.37
CA GLU A 74 -22.27 -11.19 -15.27
C GLU A 74 -21.00 -11.50 -16.11
N LYS A 75 -20.70 -10.70 -17.14
CA LYS A 75 -19.51 -10.83 -18.00
C LYS A 75 -18.31 -9.99 -17.56
N VAL A 76 -18.56 -8.89 -16.83
CA VAL A 76 -17.52 -7.92 -16.39
C VAL A 76 -17.36 -7.88 -14.87
N ASP A 77 -18.37 -8.34 -14.15
CA ASP A 77 -18.33 -8.58 -12.72
C ASP A 77 -17.29 -9.67 -12.50
N ARG A 78 -16.34 -9.38 -11.64
CA ARG A 78 -15.28 -10.29 -11.25
C ARG A 78 -15.66 -10.84 -9.88
N PRO A 79 -16.56 -11.83 -9.80
CA PRO A 79 -16.95 -12.39 -8.51
C PRO A 79 -15.70 -12.95 -7.83
N ILE A 80 -15.59 -12.73 -6.52
CA ILE A 80 -14.53 -13.30 -5.70
C ILE A 80 -14.81 -14.81 -5.58
N ARG A 81 -14.08 -15.62 -6.35
CA ARG A 81 -14.20 -17.09 -6.39
C ARG A 81 -13.22 -17.75 -5.44
N LYS A 82 -12.04 -17.16 -5.26
CA LYS A 82 -11.04 -17.59 -4.29
C LYS A 82 -11.46 -17.17 -2.89
N SER A 83 -11.03 -17.93 -1.89
CA SER A 83 -11.34 -17.63 -0.49
C SER A 83 -10.19 -18.00 0.41
N LEU A 84 -9.83 -17.08 1.30
CA LEU A 84 -8.86 -17.30 2.38
C LEU A 84 -9.60 -17.58 3.69
N CYS A 85 -9.10 -18.51 4.49
CA CYS A 85 -9.66 -18.83 5.81
C CYS A 85 -8.64 -18.51 6.89
N TYR A 86 -9.08 -17.93 8.01
CA TYR A 86 -8.21 -17.50 9.10
C TYR A 86 -8.92 -17.54 10.46
N GLY A 87 -8.19 -17.72 11.55
CA GLY A 87 -8.70 -17.71 12.93
C GLY A 87 -9.12 -19.10 13.45
N HIS A 88 -8.73 -20.17 12.75
CA HIS A 88 -9.08 -21.55 13.11
C HIS A 88 -7.87 -22.41 13.45
N LYS A 89 -6.66 -22.01 13.02
CA LYS A 89 -5.43 -22.75 13.28
C LYS A 89 -4.80 -22.22 14.56
N ARG A 90 -4.11 -23.09 15.30
CA ARG A 90 -3.32 -22.68 16.48
C ARG A 90 -2.12 -21.78 16.13
N THR A 91 -1.73 -21.78 14.86
CA THR A 91 -0.64 -20.97 14.33
C THR A 91 -1.05 -19.53 14.06
N ASP A 92 -2.36 -19.27 13.94
CA ASP A 92 -2.91 -17.94 13.65
C ASP A 92 -2.67 -17.03 14.86
N ARG A 93 -2.06 -15.86 14.64
CA ARG A 93 -1.58 -14.97 15.71
C ARG A 93 -2.28 -13.63 15.80
N LEU A 94 -2.93 -13.21 14.73
CA LEU A 94 -3.67 -11.96 14.67
C LEU A 94 -5.09 -12.18 15.19
N PRO A 95 -5.68 -11.20 15.90
CA PRO A 95 -7.06 -11.27 16.30
C PRO A 95 -7.98 -11.17 15.07
N THR A 96 -9.24 -11.58 15.23
CA THR A 96 -10.26 -11.50 14.18
C THR A 96 -11.38 -10.54 14.56
N THR A 97 -12.03 -9.95 13.55
CA THR A 97 -13.27 -9.15 13.72
C THR A 97 -14.23 -9.42 12.57
N ALA A 98 -15.53 -9.22 12.79
CA ALA A 98 -16.53 -9.27 11.72
C ALA A 98 -16.55 -7.96 10.90
N VAL A 99 -16.97 -8.03 9.64
CA VAL A 99 -17.16 -6.84 8.77
C VAL A 99 -18.18 -5.88 9.37
N ASP A 100 -19.27 -6.38 9.95
CA ASP A 100 -20.32 -5.53 10.54
C ASP A 100 -19.86 -4.72 11.77
N ASN A 101 -18.69 -5.03 12.34
CA ASN A 101 -18.09 -4.22 13.41
C ASN A 101 -17.39 -2.95 12.88
N LEU A 102 -17.17 -2.85 11.56
CA LEU A 102 -16.55 -1.69 10.92
C LEU A 102 -17.61 -0.63 10.64
N LYS A 103 -17.40 0.58 11.16
CA LYS A 103 -18.33 1.71 11.01
C LYS A 103 -17.77 2.75 10.04
N ASN A 104 -18.66 3.58 9.47
CA ASN A 104 -18.29 4.75 8.65
C ASN A 104 -17.37 4.41 7.46
N LEU A 105 -17.58 3.25 6.82
CA LEU A 105 -16.81 2.82 5.65
C LEU A 105 -16.88 3.90 4.55
N THR A 106 -15.73 4.48 4.25
CA THR A 106 -15.55 5.54 3.27
C THR A 106 -14.45 5.13 2.30
N TYR A 107 -14.79 5.04 1.02
CA TYR A 107 -13.84 4.71 -0.03
C TYR A 107 -12.66 5.70 -0.04
N ILE A 108 -11.43 5.17 -0.08
CA ILE A 108 -10.20 6.00 -0.22
C ILE A 108 -9.33 5.59 -1.40
N SER A 109 -9.30 4.30 -1.76
CA SER A 109 -8.59 3.81 -2.95
C SER A 109 -9.11 2.42 -3.34
N ARG A 110 -8.60 1.87 -4.46
CA ARG A 110 -8.84 0.48 -4.86
C ARG A 110 -8.49 -0.45 -3.69
N SER A 111 -9.41 -1.35 -3.35
CA SER A 111 -9.24 -2.32 -2.27
C SER A 111 -9.02 -1.72 -0.87
N ALA A 112 -9.31 -0.43 -0.63
CA ALA A 112 -9.21 0.18 0.71
C ALA A 112 -10.35 1.14 1.06
N ASP A 113 -10.89 0.97 2.27
CA ASP A 113 -11.87 1.86 2.89
C ASP A 113 -11.29 2.46 4.19
N ARG A 114 -11.47 3.75 4.43
CA ARG A 114 -11.32 4.32 5.76
C ARG A 114 -12.54 3.96 6.60
N CYS A 115 -12.35 3.61 7.87
CA CYS A 115 -13.43 3.22 8.76
C CYS A 115 -13.11 3.54 10.22
N THR A 116 -14.10 3.33 11.09
CA THR A 116 -13.94 3.39 12.54
C THR A 116 -14.14 2.00 13.12
N TRP A 117 -13.21 1.57 13.97
CA TRP A 117 -13.28 0.31 14.71
C TRP A 117 -12.78 0.52 16.14
N ASN A 118 -13.57 0.14 17.15
CA ASN A 118 -13.27 0.40 18.56
C ASN A 118 -12.89 1.87 18.85
N ASP A 119 -13.65 2.81 18.28
CA ASP A 119 -13.43 4.26 18.34
C ASP A 119 -12.05 4.73 17.80
N GLN A 120 -11.33 3.85 17.10
CA GLN A 120 -10.08 4.13 16.42
C GLN A 120 -10.33 4.36 14.92
N ASP A 121 -9.59 5.31 14.36
CA ASP A 121 -9.54 5.58 12.92
C ASP A 121 -8.65 4.55 12.21
N CYS A 122 -9.22 3.85 11.24
CA CYS A 122 -8.65 2.66 10.64
C CYS A 122 -8.75 2.67 9.12
N VAL A 123 -7.94 1.82 8.50
CA VAL A 123 -8.04 1.44 7.08
C VAL A 123 -8.39 -0.03 7.02
N PHE A 124 -9.47 -0.35 6.32
CA PHE A 124 -9.85 -1.69 5.95
C PHE A 124 -9.35 -1.96 4.53
N LYS A 125 -8.24 -2.71 4.43
CA LYS A 125 -7.74 -3.22 3.15
C LYS A 125 -8.47 -4.53 2.86
N ARG A 126 -9.22 -4.57 1.76
CA ARG A 126 -10.22 -5.60 1.48
C ARG A 126 -9.87 -6.39 0.23
N ILE A 127 -10.31 -7.64 0.19
CA ILE A 127 -10.31 -8.45 -1.02
C ILE A 127 -11.46 -7.92 -1.88
N GLU A 128 -11.11 -7.25 -2.98
CA GLU A 128 -12.08 -6.76 -3.96
C GLU A 128 -12.18 -7.76 -5.13
N PHE A 129 -11.07 -8.42 -5.47
CA PHE A 129 -10.95 -9.43 -6.51
C PHE A 129 -10.10 -10.64 -6.10
N ASP A 130 -10.13 -11.70 -6.91
CA ASP A 130 -9.34 -12.93 -6.68
C ASP A 130 -7.82 -12.69 -6.61
N VAL A 131 -7.32 -11.64 -7.26
CA VAL A 131 -5.90 -11.24 -7.22
C VAL A 131 -5.49 -10.71 -5.85
N ASP A 132 -6.42 -10.13 -5.09
CA ASP A 132 -6.14 -9.57 -3.76
C ASP A 132 -6.02 -10.67 -2.69
N VAL A 133 -6.49 -11.89 -2.97
CA VAL A 133 -6.51 -12.98 -1.98
C VAL A 133 -5.09 -13.36 -1.55
N GLU A 134 -4.18 -13.50 -2.51
CA GLU A 134 -2.77 -13.85 -2.26
C GLU A 134 -2.04 -12.68 -1.60
N VAL A 135 -2.26 -11.45 -2.08
CA VAL A 135 -1.70 -10.22 -1.47
C VAL A 135 -2.09 -10.10 0.01
N ILE A 136 -3.36 -10.34 0.36
CA ILE A 136 -3.83 -10.28 1.74
C ILE A 136 -3.27 -11.45 2.57
N GLU A 137 -3.14 -12.64 1.99
CA GLU A 137 -2.51 -13.77 2.66
C GLU A 137 -1.04 -13.49 2.99
N ASP A 138 -0.28 -12.96 2.03
CA ASP A 138 1.14 -12.61 2.21
C ASP A 138 1.32 -11.50 3.24
N GLU A 139 0.44 -10.50 3.27
CA GLU A 139 0.44 -9.46 4.30
C GLU A 139 0.26 -10.03 5.70
N ILE A 140 -0.70 -10.96 5.87
CA ILE A 140 -0.95 -11.66 7.13
C ILE A 140 0.30 -12.45 7.53
N GLN A 141 0.82 -13.30 6.64
CA GLN A 141 1.97 -14.16 6.91
C GLN A 141 3.23 -13.35 7.26
N THR A 142 3.44 -12.22 6.57
CA THR A 142 4.53 -11.28 6.86
C THR A 142 4.44 -10.76 8.30
N ARG A 143 3.26 -10.27 8.74
CA ARG A 143 3.11 -9.77 10.11
C ARG A 143 3.23 -10.90 11.14
N GLU A 144 2.74 -12.11 10.85
CA GLU A 144 2.91 -13.26 11.74
C GLU A 144 4.36 -13.69 11.92
N THR A 145 5.15 -13.63 10.84
CA THR A 145 6.60 -13.90 10.86
C THR A 145 7.31 -12.88 11.75
N LEU A 146 6.98 -11.60 11.61
CA LEU A 146 7.53 -10.55 12.47
C LEU A 146 7.10 -10.70 13.94
N ILE A 147 5.84 -11.04 14.19
CA ILE A 147 5.36 -11.36 15.55
C ILE A 147 6.16 -12.53 16.15
N HIS A 148 6.54 -13.51 15.33
CA HIS A 148 7.42 -14.59 15.78
C HIS A 148 8.81 -14.09 16.15
N ALA A 149 9.41 -13.25 15.31
CA ALA A 149 10.74 -12.67 15.52
C ALA A 149 10.81 -11.71 16.72
N MET A 150 9.67 -11.20 17.20
CA MET A 150 9.58 -10.44 18.45
C MET A 150 9.75 -11.32 19.71
N GLY A 151 9.58 -12.64 19.60
CA GLY A 151 9.67 -13.56 20.73
C GLY A 151 8.48 -13.46 21.69
N ARG A 152 8.72 -13.71 22.98
CA ARG A 152 7.66 -13.69 24.01
C ARG A 152 7.44 -12.28 24.53
N ILE A 153 6.50 -11.56 23.91
CA ILE A 153 6.02 -10.26 24.39
C ILE A 153 4.51 -10.33 24.68
N PRO A 154 3.97 -9.49 25.60
CA PRO A 154 2.54 -9.37 25.81
C PRO A 154 1.81 -9.01 24.51
N ALA A 155 0.63 -9.61 24.26
CA ALA A 155 -0.17 -9.33 23.07
C ALA A 155 -0.50 -7.84 22.89
N THR A 156 -0.69 -7.12 24.00
CA THR A 156 -0.94 -5.68 24.02
C THR A 156 0.23 -4.83 23.51
N GLN A 157 1.44 -5.39 23.44
CA GLN A 157 2.65 -4.70 22.99
C GLN A 157 3.02 -4.99 21.54
N ILE A 158 2.41 -5.99 20.91
CA ILE A 158 2.74 -6.44 19.54
C ILE A 158 2.67 -5.26 18.55
N ASN A 159 1.58 -4.50 18.55
CA ASN A 159 1.41 -3.39 17.63
C ASN A 159 2.44 -2.28 17.86
N GLY A 160 2.74 -2.00 19.13
CA GLY A 160 3.77 -1.02 19.50
C GLY A 160 5.17 -1.46 19.05
N GLU A 161 5.50 -2.74 19.18
CA GLU A 161 6.76 -3.30 18.69
C GLU A 161 6.83 -3.34 17.16
N MET A 162 5.72 -3.60 16.47
CA MET A 162 5.65 -3.52 15.00
C MET A 162 6.05 -2.12 14.52
N VAL A 163 5.46 -1.10 15.14
CA VAL A 163 5.74 0.31 14.84
C VAL A 163 7.16 0.71 15.24
N ARG A 164 7.60 0.33 16.45
CA ARG A 164 8.87 0.78 17.02
C ARG A 164 10.08 0.10 16.39
N ARG A 165 10.00 -1.21 16.16
CA ARG A 165 11.14 -2.04 15.73
C ARG A 165 11.25 -2.12 14.21
N PHE A 166 10.12 -2.24 13.52
CA PHE A 166 10.10 -2.52 12.09
C PHE A 166 9.68 -1.31 11.25
N CYS A 167 9.18 -0.23 11.87
CA CYS A 167 8.55 0.90 11.18
C CYS A 167 7.47 0.44 10.19
N LEU A 168 6.73 -0.62 10.53
CA LEU A 168 5.70 -1.21 9.68
C LEU A 168 4.33 -1.03 10.33
N VAL A 169 3.32 -0.67 9.53
CA VAL A 169 1.95 -0.55 10.02
C VAL A 169 1.42 -1.94 10.46
N PRO A 170 0.94 -2.08 11.71
CA PRO A 170 0.45 -3.36 12.21
C PRO A 170 -0.93 -3.70 11.65
N ILE A 171 -1.20 -5.01 11.53
CA ILE A 171 -2.57 -5.51 11.37
C ILE A 171 -3.24 -5.52 12.74
N LEU A 172 -4.30 -4.74 12.91
CA LEU A 172 -5.11 -4.70 14.12
C LEU A 172 -6.00 -5.93 14.25
N ALA A 173 -6.54 -6.42 13.12
CA ALA A 173 -7.35 -7.63 13.06
C ALA A 173 -7.48 -8.14 11.61
N VAL A 174 -7.65 -9.45 11.45
CA VAL A 174 -8.12 -10.05 10.20
C VAL A 174 -9.65 -9.96 10.18
N VAL A 175 -10.20 -9.41 9.09
CA VAL A 175 -11.64 -9.17 8.97
C VAL A 175 -12.30 -10.40 8.35
N ILE A 176 -13.26 -10.99 9.06
CA ILE A 176 -14.01 -12.17 8.64
C ILE A 176 -15.37 -11.73 8.09
N ALA A 177 -15.68 -12.21 6.89
CA ALA A 177 -16.93 -11.95 6.20
C ALA A 177 -18.12 -12.60 6.90
N ASP A 178 -19.19 -11.83 7.07
CA ASP A 178 -20.54 -12.25 7.47
C ASP A 178 -21.58 -11.97 6.37
N ARG A 179 -21.16 -11.31 5.29
CA ARG A 179 -22.02 -10.82 4.21
C ARG A 179 -21.33 -10.85 2.83
N LYS A 180 -22.14 -10.80 1.77
CA LYS A 180 -21.68 -10.63 0.38
C LYS A 180 -20.91 -9.30 0.20
N PRO A 181 -19.95 -9.21 -0.74
CA PRO A 181 -19.66 -10.18 -1.82
C PRO A 181 -18.85 -11.40 -1.39
N TRP A 182 -18.22 -11.36 -0.22
CA TRP A 182 -17.43 -12.48 0.29
C TRP A 182 -18.29 -13.64 0.74
N LYS A 183 -17.68 -14.83 0.76
CA LYS A 183 -18.30 -16.03 1.34
C LYS A 183 -18.31 -15.89 2.87
N PRO A 184 -19.45 -16.10 3.55
CA PRO A 184 -19.49 -16.05 5.01
C PRO A 184 -18.47 -17.01 5.66
N GLY A 185 -17.77 -16.53 6.68
CA GLY A 185 -16.72 -17.25 7.40
C GLY A 185 -15.33 -17.18 6.76
N THR A 186 -15.17 -16.52 5.60
CA THR A 186 -13.86 -16.34 4.96
C THR A 186 -13.28 -14.96 5.26
N VAL A 187 -11.99 -14.76 5.02
CA VAL A 187 -11.35 -13.45 5.13
C VAL A 187 -11.95 -12.51 4.10
N ALA A 188 -12.36 -11.32 4.54
CA ALA A 188 -12.76 -10.19 3.72
C ALA A 188 -11.59 -9.22 3.49
N GLY A 189 -10.57 -9.25 4.35
CA GLY A 189 -9.39 -8.39 4.29
C GLY A 189 -8.71 -8.25 5.65
N VAL A 190 -7.91 -7.19 5.80
CA VAL A 190 -7.20 -6.84 7.04
C VAL A 190 -7.53 -5.41 7.47
N LEU A 191 -7.56 -5.22 8.79
CA LEU A 191 -7.76 -3.92 9.41
C LEU A 191 -6.43 -3.38 9.93
N MET A 192 -6.10 -2.14 9.58
CA MET A 192 -4.89 -1.44 9.98
C MET A 192 -5.25 -0.10 10.64
N PRO A 193 -4.41 0.47 11.51
CA PRO A 193 -4.61 1.85 11.94
C PRO A 193 -4.44 2.78 10.73
N TYR A 194 -5.23 3.87 10.68
CA TYR A 194 -4.90 4.94 9.75
C TYR A 194 -3.59 5.59 10.20
N ALA A 195 -2.52 5.36 9.44
CA ALA A 195 -1.15 5.75 9.81
C ALA A 195 -0.68 7.05 9.14
N GLY A 196 -1.60 7.86 8.60
CA GLY A 196 -1.31 9.08 7.87
C GLY A 196 -1.45 8.93 6.35
N LYS A 197 -1.00 9.97 5.63
CA LYS A 197 -0.95 9.97 4.17
C LYS A 197 0.42 9.46 3.70
N ASP A 198 0.44 8.83 2.53
CA ASP A 198 1.67 8.47 1.85
C ASP A 198 2.45 9.73 1.40
N LEU A 199 3.76 9.59 1.18
CA LEU A 199 4.62 10.73 0.85
C LEU A 199 4.24 11.40 -0.49
N GLU A 200 3.70 10.64 -1.45
CA GLU A 200 3.23 11.22 -2.72
C GLU A 200 2.02 12.12 -2.50
N SER A 201 1.03 11.63 -1.78
CA SER A 201 -0.19 12.37 -1.46
C SER A 201 0.12 13.60 -0.61
N LEU A 202 1.06 13.50 0.33
CA LEU A 202 1.52 14.66 1.09
C LEU A 202 2.16 15.72 0.19
N LEU A 203 2.99 15.30 -0.78
CA LEU A 203 3.63 16.21 -1.73
C LEU A 203 2.62 16.84 -2.71
N ARG A 204 1.55 16.13 -3.06
CA ARG A 204 0.45 16.67 -3.89
C ARG A 204 -0.41 17.68 -3.14
N ASP A 205 -0.71 17.40 -1.88
CA ASP A 205 -1.59 18.21 -1.05
C ASP A 205 -0.88 19.42 -0.45
N SER A 206 0.44 19.36 -0.32
CA SER A 206 1.24 20.54 -0.05
C SER A 206 1.04 21.56 -1.16
N ASN A 207 0.48 22.72 -0.80
CA ASN A 207 0.68 23.91 -1.61
C ASN A 207 2.19 24.09 -1.80
N ALA A 208 2.65 24.72 -2.88
CA ALA A 208 4.08 24.87 -3.21
C ALA A 208 4.99 25.50 -2.11
N THR A 209 4.43 25.84 -0.94
CA THR A 209 5.06 26.37 0.26
C THR A 209 5.02 25.45 1.49
N ASP A 210 4.26 24.35 1.47
CA ASP A 210 4.14 23.40 2.59
C ASP A 210 5.09 22.22 2.37
N ASP A 211 6.33 22.38 2.81
CA ASP A 211 7.38 21.38 2.65
C ASP A 211 7.05 20.03 3.31
N LEU A 212 7.53 18.91 2.73
CA LEU A 212 7.51 17.62 3.42
C LEU A 212 8.29 17.74 4.75
N PRO A 213 7.63 17.59 5.91
CA PRO A 213 8.23 17.88 7.21
C PRO A 213 9.05 16.69 7.71
N LEU A 214 10.09 16.33 6.93
CA LEU A 214 10.95 15.20 7.23
C LEU A 214 12.19 15.62 8.04
N ALA A 215 12.47 14.84 9.07
CA ALA A 215 13.65 14.99 9.92
C ALA A 215 14.62 13.82 9.72
N LEU A 216 15.91 14.08 9.92
CA LEU A 216 16.96 13.07 9.78
C LEU A 216 16.73 11.84 10.69
N THR A 217 16.16 12.06 11.88
CA THR A 217 15.81 10.99 12.82
C THR A 217 14.76 10.03 12.26
N GLN A 218 13.83 10.52 11.43
CA GLN A 218 12.81 9.66 10.81
C GLN A 218 13.42 8.77 9.73
N LEU A 219 14.36 9.30 8.93
CA LEU A 219 15.12 8.52 7.97
C LEU A 219 15.98 7.46 8.68
N LEU A 220 16.65 7.84 9.77
CA LEU A 220 17.43 6.92 10.61
C LEU A 220 16.57 5.78 11.16
N ASP A 221 15.40 6.09 11.70
CA ASP A 221 14.49 5.09 12.26
C ASP A 221 13.93 4.16 11.17
N LEU A 222 13.62 4.68 9.98
CA LEU A 222 13.20 3.87 8.83
C LEU A 222 14.31 2.88 8.40
N VAL A 223 15.56 3.34 8.29
CA VAL A 223 16.71 2.46 7.99
C VAL A 223 16.90 1.38 9.05
N ARG A 224 16.70 1.71 10.33
CA ARG A 224 16.70 0.70 11.40
C ARG A 224 15.57 -0.30 11.21
N GLY A 225 14.36 0.18 10.90
CA GLY A 225 13.18 -0.65 10.68
C GLY A 225 13.39 -1.69 9.59
N VAL A 226 13.84 -1.26 8.41
CA VAL A 226 14.10 -2.16 7.27
C VAL A 226 15.22 -3.14 7.56
N ARG A 227 16.30 -2.73 8.24
CA ARG A 227 17.35 -3.66 8.69
C ARG A 227 16.79 -4.74 9.63
N GLU A 228 15.88 -4.37 10.53
CA GLU A 228 15.26 -5.33 11.45
C GLU A 228 14.27 -6.27 10.73
N LEU A 229 13.59 -5.84 9.67
CA LEU A 229 12.84 -6.72 8.77
C LEU A 229 13.77 -7.79 8.18
N ALA A 230 14.88 -7.36 7.56
CA ALA A 230 15.85 -8.26 6.94
C ALA A 230 16.43 -9.27 7.94
N LYS A 231 16.79 -8.83 9.16
CA LYS A 231 17.26 -9.72 10.24
C LYS A 231 16.21 -10.74 10.69
N SER A 232 14.93 -10.43 10.47
CA SER A 232 13.81 -11.32 10.78
C SER A 232 13.47 -12.26 9.63
N GLY A 233 14.25 -12.23 8.53
CA GLY A 233 14.01 -13.03 7.33
C GLY A 233 12.82 -12.54 6.52
N VAL A 234 12.42 -11.27 6.69
CA VAL A 234 11.30 -10.66 5.98
C VAL A 234 11.82 -9.60 5.02
N GLN A 235 11.35 -9.67 3.78
CA GLN A 235 11.50 -8.63 2.78
C GLN A 235 10.16 -7.88 2.66
N HIS A 236 10.20 -6.56 2.60
CA HIS A 236 9.01 -5.77 2.30
C HIS A 236 8.57 -5.99 0.86
N GLY A 237 9.51 -5.92 -0.08
CA GLY A 237 9.29 -6.26 -1.49
C GLY A 237 8.80 -5.12 -2.38
N ASP A 238 8.51 -3.94 -1.81
CA ASP A 238 7.94 -2.82 -2.58
C ASP A 238 8.14 -1.45 -1.90
N ILE A 239 9.33 -1.20 -1.34
CA ILE A 239 9.68 0.07 -0.69
C ILE A 239 9.77 1.20 -1.72
N LYS A 240 8.90 2.20 -1.58
CA LYS A 240 8.85 3.43 -2.38
C LYS A 240 8.00 4.50 -1.68
N TYR A 241 7.99 5.71 -2.23
CA TYR A 241 7.39 6.87 -1.58
C TYR A 241 5.86 6.76 -1.42
N TRP A 242 5.15 6.07 -2.32
CA TRP A 242 3.71 5.85 -2.17
C TRP A 242 3.33 4.66 -1.27
N ASN A 243 4.28 3.80 -0.88
CA ASN A 243 4.12 2.76 0.16
C ASN A 243 4.78 3.18 1.49
N THR A 244 5.12 4.46 1.62
CA THR A 244 5.68 5.04 2.85
C THR A 244 4.76 6.16 3.31
N VAL A 245 4.27 6.07 4.54
CA VAL A 245 3.36 7.06 5.13
C VAL A 245 4.05 7.84 6.24
N LEU A 246 3.66 9.10 6.40
CA LEU A 246 4.09 9.92 7.53
C LEU A 246 3.01 9.93 8.61
N GLN A 247 3.29 9.27 9.72
CA GLN A 247 2.40 9.22 10.86
C GLN A 247 2.28 10.61 11.52
N PRO A 248 1.06 11.18 11.64
CA PRO A 248 0.86 12.48 12.28
C PRO A 248 1.25 12.46 13.75
N THR A 249 1.78 13.57 14.24
CA THR A 249 1.99 13.80 15.69
C THR A 249 0.63 13.75 16.41
N GLY A 250 0.51 12.86 17.42
CA GLY A 250 -0.68 12.77 18.28
C GLY A 250 -1.50 11.48 18.16
N GLN A 251 -1.31 10.64 17.13
CA GLN A 251 -1.91 9.29 17.05
C GLN A 251 -1.07 8.19 17.72
N GLY A 252 0.01 8.60 18.37
CA GLY A 252 0.86 7.84 19.29
C GLY A 252 1.65 8.86 20.10
N SER A 253 1.99 8.55 21.35
CA SER A 253 2.61 9.48 22.31
C SER A 253 4.07 9.87 21.98
N GLY A 254 4.40 10.07 20.70
CA GLY A 254 5.76 10.27 20.21
C GLY A 254 5.83 11.18 18.98
N PRO A 255 7.05 11.49 18.50
CA PRO A 255 7.27 12.28 17.30
C PRO A 255 6.71 11.58 16.06
N ALA A 256 6.42 12.35 15.00
CA ALA A 256 6.02 11.80 13.70
C ALA A 256 7.04 10.77 13.20
N LYS A 257 6.56 9.71 12.55
CA LYS A 257 7.39 8.60 12.06
C LYS A 257 7.09 8.29 10.61
N LEU A 258 8.13 7.87 9.88
CA LEU A 258 7.95 7.20 8.60
C LEU A 258 7.61 5.74 8.85
N MET A 259 6.56 5.29 8.19
CA MET A 259 5.98 3.97 8.37
C MET A 259 5.76 3.33 7.00
N LEU A 260 6.04 2.04 6.89
CA LEU A 260 5.82 1.24 5.70
C LEU A 260 4.43 0.61 5.73
N ILE A 261 3.81 0.50 4.56
CA ILE A 261 2.54 -0.20 4.30
C ILE A 261 2.73 -1.18 3.15
N ASP A 262 1.79 -2.12 2.97
CA ASP A 262 1.79 -3.03 1.82
C ASP A 262 3.02 -3.97 1.70
N ALA A 263 3.60 -4.36 2.84
CA ALA A 263 4.65 -5.40 2.88
C ALA A 263 4.09 -6.80 2.64
N GLY A 264 4.76 -7.61 1.81
CA GLY A 264 4.44 -9.03 1.62
C GLY A 264 4.50 -9.49 0.17
N SER A 265 4.36 -8.57 -0.79
CA SER A 265 4.47 -8.88 -2.21
C SER A 265 5.70 -8.19 -2.81
N GLU A 266 6.46 -8.94 -3.61
CA GLU A 266 7.61 -8.40 -4.34
C GLU A 266 7.14 -7.81 -5.66
N ALA A 267 7.45 -6.52 -5.89
CA ALA A 267 7.16 -5.87 -7.15
C ALA A 267 8.01 -6.45 -8.30
N PRO A 268 7.51 -6.44 -9.55
CA PRO A 268 8.34 -6.79 -10.69
C PRO A 268 9.61 -5.93 -10.75
N GLU A 269 10.73 -6.56 -11.08
CA GLU A 269 12.05 -5.89 -11.19
C GLU A 269 12.53 -5.25 -9.87
N TYR A 270 12.03 -5.71 -8.72
CA TYR A 270 12.43 -5.17 -7.42
C TYR A 270 13.85 -5.60 -7.04
N ASP A 271 14.77 -4.64 -6.97
CA ASP A 271 16.20 -4.87 -6.67
C ASP A 271 16.51 -5.06 -5.16
N GLY A 272 15.48 -5.36 -4.35
CA GLY A 272 15.59 -5.62 -2.92
C GLY A 272 15.46 -4.38 -2.02
N ASP A 273 15.05 -4.62 -0.78
CA ASP A 273 14.71 -3.60 0.22
C ASP A 273 15.83 -2.59 0.46
N THR A 274 17.08 -3.05 0.50
CA THR A 274 18.23 -2.18 0.83
C THR A 274 18.44 -1.11 -0.23
N ARG A 275 18.45 -1.50 -1.53
CA ARG A 275 18.65 -0.56 -2.64
C ARG A 275 17.43 0.35 -2.82
N ALA A 276 16.23 -0.22 -2.74
CA ALA A 276 14.99 0.54 -2.78
C ALA A 276 14.91 1.61 -1.69
N LEU A 277 15.36 1.28 -0.47
CA LEU A 277 15.45 2.24 0.61
C LEU A 277 16.48 3.35 0.32
N GLY A 278 17.63 3.03 -0.29
CA GLY A 278 18.61 4.02 -0.74
C GLY A 278 17.99 5.02 -1.72
N THR A 279 17.23 4.54 -2.71
CA THR A 279 16.47 5.37 -3.65
C THR A 279 15.43 6.23 -2.94
N LEU A 280 14.69 5.65 -1.98
CA LEU A 280 13.71 6.39 -1.18
C LEU A 280 14.35 7.50 -0.35
N LEU A 281 15.55 7.28 0.23
CA LEU A 281 16.27 8.31 0.98
C LEU A 281 16.64 9.51 0.10
N LEU A 282 17.11 9.25 -1.13
CA LEU A 282 17.42 10.31 -2.10
C LEU A 282 16.16 11.07 -2.52
N TRP A 283 15.07 10.34 -2.78
CA TRP A 283 13.77 10.96 -3.07
C TRP A 283 13.30 11.86 -1.92
N CYS A 284 13.43 11.40 -0.66
CA CYS A 284 13.10 12.21 0.51
C CYS A 284 13.97 13.48 0.60
N LEU A 285 15.27 13.38 0.28
CA LEU A 285 16.18 14.53 0.27
C LEU A 285 15.81 15.57 -0.80
N GLU A 286 15.35 15.12 -1.97
CA GLU A 286 14.93 16.01 -3.06
C GLU A 286 13.65 16.78 -2.72
N ASN A 287 12.73 16.14 -2.00
CA ASN A 287 11.39 16.64 -1.73
C ASN A 287 11.19 17.20 -0.31
N ALA A 288 12.20 17.14 0.58
CA ALA A 288 12.18 17.77 1.91
C ALA A 288 13.24 18.88 2.01
N PRO A 289 12.87 20.15 1.77
CA PRO A 289 13.79 21.29 1.78
C PRO A 289 14.60 21.46 3.07
N ALA A 290 14.03 21.15 4.24
CA ALA A 290 14.75 21.19 5.51
C ALA A 290 16.02 20.30 5.50
N LEU A 291 15.91 19.08 4.94
CA LEU A 291 17.05 18.17 4.77
C LEU A 291 18.01 18.64 3.67
N ARG A 292 17.46 19.18 2.59
CA ARG A 292 18.23 19.61 1.40
C ARG A 292 19.08 20.85 1.65
N GLN A 293 18.57 21.80 2.45
CA GLN A 293 19.21 23.07 2.74
C GLN A 293 20.25 22.95 3.87
N ASP A 294 20.07 22.02 4.80
CA ASP A 294 21.08 21.66 5.78
C ASP A 294 22.21 20.86 5.10
N ARG A 295 23.38 21.49 4.96
CA ARG A 295 24.56 20.87 4.33
C ARG A 295 24.99 19.58 5.01
N GLN A 296 24.90 19.51 6.34
CA GLN A 296 25.29 18.33 7.09
C GLN A 296 24.27 17.22 6.91
N ALA A 297 22.97 17.52 7.08
CA ALA A 297 21.91 16.53 6.87
C ALA A 297 21.94 15.98 5.44
N LYS A 298 22.09 16.85 4.43
CA LYS A 298 22.26 16.46 3.03
C LYS A 298 23.42 15.48 2.84
N ALA A 299 24.60 15.79 3.36
CA ALA A 299 25.76 14.92 3.22
C ALA A 299 25.55 13.57 3.91
N MET A 300 24.92 13.55 5.09
CA MET A 300 24.60 12.33 5.82
C MET A 300 23.63 11.43 5.04
N VAL A 301 22.57 12.02 4.46
CA VAL A 301 21.57 11.27 3.68
C VAL A 301 22.19 10.71 2.40
N VAL A 302 22.98 11.49 1.66
CA VAL A 302 23.66 11.01 0.45
C VAL A 302 24.63 9.86 0.76
N ALA A 303 25.43 9.99 1.83
CA ALA A 303 26.35 8.93 2.24
C ALA A 303 25.61 7.66 2.66
N ALA A 304 24.49 7.80 3.39
CA ALA A 304 23.66 6.69 3.79
C ALA A 304 23.00 5.98 2.61
N ALA A 305 22.44 6.74 1.66
CA ALA A 305 21.88 6.17 0.43
C ALA A 305 22.95 5.42 -0.38
N SER A 306 24.17 5.96 -0.46
CA SER A 306 25.28 5.28 -1.14
C SER A 306 25.69 3.98 -0.43
N ALA A 307 25.67 3.93 0.91
CA ALA A 307 25.93 2.70 1.65
C ALA A 307 24.84 1.64 1.39
N LEU A 308 23.57 2.06 1.36
CA LEU A 308 22.44 1.19 1.06
C LEU A 308 22.47 0.61 -0.36
N VAL A 309 22.91 1.39 -1.35
CA VAL A 309 23.13 0.88 -2.72
C VAL A 309 24.18 -0.25 -2.74
N ASN A 310 25.15 -0.20 -1.84
CA ASN A 310 26.15 -1.25 -1.64
C ASN A 310 25.71 -2.31 -0.60
N GLU A 311 24.41 -2.37 -0.29
CA GLU A 311 23.80 -3.32 0.64
C GLU A 311 24.33 -3.25 2.09
N ASP A 312 24.88 -2.10 2.50
CA ASP A 312 25.47 -1.88 3.82
C ASP A 312 24.56 -1.06 4.74
N PHE A 313 23.67 -1.75 5.47
CA PHE A 313 22.81 -1.12 6.46
C PHE A 313 23.60 -0.48 7.62
N ASP A 314 24.70 -1.09 8.07
CA ASP A 314 25.42 -0.59 9.25
C ASP A 314 26.22 0.68 8.91
N GLY A 315 26.82 0.73 7.71
CA GLY A 315 27.38 1.94 7.15
C GLY A 315 26.35 3.05 7.02
N ALA A 316 25.16 2.75 6.48
CA ALA A 316 24.08 3.73 6.35
C ALA A 316 23.64 4.30 7.71
N LEU A 317 23.49 3.44 8.72
CA LEU A 317 23.15 3.87 10.08
C LEU A 317 24.26 4.69 10.73
N SER A 318 25.53 4.36 10.47
CA SER A 318 26.66 5.16 10.94
C SER A 318 26.67 6.55 10.31
N CYS A 319 26.31 6.66 9.02
CA CYS A 319 26.20 7.95 8.32
C CYS A 319 25.06 8.82 8.88
N LEU A 320 23.90 8.23 9.18
CA LEU A 320 22.72 8.97 9.69
C LEU A 320 22.79 9.27 11.19
N SER A 321 23.58 8.51 11.94
CA SER A 321 23.76 8.76 13.37
C SER A 321 24.65 9.99 13.57
N THR A 322 24.11 11.05 14.16
CA THR A 322 24.94 12.17 14.63
C THR A 322 25.92 11.65 15.67
N ARG A 323 27.18 11.42 15.31
CA ARG A 323 28.25 11.32 16.31
C ARG A 323 28.30 12.66 17.04
N LYS A 324 27.84 12.68 18.28
CA LYS A 324 28.24 13.71 19.23
C LYS A 324 29.70 13.47 19.61
#